data_AF-G9I9D7-F1
#
_entry.id   AF-G9I9D7-F1
#
_cell.length_a   1.000
_cell.length_b   1.000
_cell.length_c   1.000
_cell.angle_alpha   90.00
_cell.angle_beta   90.00
_cell.angle_gamma   90.00
#
_symmetry.space_group_name_H-M   'P 1'
#
loop_
_entity.id
_entity.type
_entity.pdbx_description
1 polymer ?
#
loop_
_entity_poly.entity_id
_entity_poly.type
_entity_poly.pdbx_seq_one_letter_code
_entity_poly.pdbx_strand_id
1 'polypeptide(L)'
;MSTELNQPAITARIIPNNRRMAFLPRLFGAWYLTGEAGVYNLARSLCVDYQGGSWEFVELSCGSGFMYPLSAERFTVSVSGNWFEGELSAEATGIVLTLFTLNHMIWHAHDEGYQHICDMLITQQEKLKLYADQHAEAGLIYRAID
;
A
#
# COMPACT_ATOMS: atom_id res chain seq x y z
N MET A 1 3.88 14.22 -30.37
CA MET A 1 3.19 12.93 -30.59
C MET A 1 3.70 12.00 -29.51
N SER A 2 3.03 11.99 -28.36
CA SER A 2 3.50 11.30 -27.17
C SER A 2 3.19 9.82 -27.32
N THR A 3 4.21 8.97 -27.30
CA THR A 3 4.07 7.52 -27.19
C THR A 3 3.39 7.22 -25.85
N GLU A 4 2.08 6.97 -25.88
CA GLU A 4 1.42 6.22 -24.81
C GLU A 4 2.06 4.83 -24.81
N LEU A 5 3.05 4.65 -23.94
CA LEU A 5 3.55 3.33 -23.60
C LEU A 5 2.36 2.58 -22.98
N ASN A 6 1.76 1.70 -23.77
CA ASN A 6 0.73 0.76 -23.32
C ASN A 6 1.35 -0.13 -22.23
N GLN A 7 1.30 0.32 -20.97
CA GLN A 7 1.81 -0.44 -19.85
C GLN A 7 1.01 -1.74 -19.73
N PRO A 8 1.66 -2.90 -19.54
CA PRO A 8 0.95 -4.16 -19.41
C PRO A 8 0.04 -4.11 -18.18
N ALA A 9 -1.17 -4.65 -18.33
CA ALA A 9 -2.14 -4.72 -17.24
C ALA A 9 -1.56 -5.52 -16.06
N ILE A 10 -1.52 -4.90 -14.88
CA ILE A 10 -1.08 -5.56 -13.64
C ILE A 10 -2.30 -6.18 -12.98
N THR A 11 -2.23 -7.50 -12.72
CA THR A 11 -3.35 -8.23 -12.11
C THR A 11 -3.13 -8.38 -10.61
N ALA A 12 -4.17 -8.12 -9.82
CA ALA A 12 -4.24 -8.43 -8.39
C ALA A 12 -4.83 -9.82 -8.13
N ARG A 13 -4.28 -10.54 -7.15
CA ARG A 13 -4.80 -11.83 -6.68
C ARG A 13 -4.75 -11.91 -5.16
N ILE A 14 -5.84 -12.36 -4.56
CA ILE A 14 -5.90 -12.64 -3.12
C ILE A 14 -4.98 -13.82 -2.79
N ILE A 15 -4.16 -13.65 -1.74
CA ILE A 15 -3.25 -14.68 -1.26
C ILE A 15 -4.01 -15.65 -0.35
N PRO A 16 -4.06 -16.95 -0.69
CA PRO A 16 -4.72 -17.95 0.14
C PRO A 16 -4.00 -18.08 1.49
N ASN A 17 -4.74 -18.44 2.54
CA ASN A 17 -4.26 -18.48 3.92
C ASN A 17 -2.92 -19.18 4.11
N ASN A 18 -2.68 -20.30 3.41
CA ASN A 18 -1.45 -21.08 3.48
C ASN A 18 -0.21 -20.38 2.91
N ARG A 19 -0.37 -19.32 2.11
CA ARG A 19 0.72 -18.53 1.53
C ARG A 19 0.91 -17.16 2.19
N ARG A 20 0.02 -16.77 3.12
CA ARG A 20 0.06 -15.46 3.81
C ARG A 20 1.32 -15.28 4.65
N MET A 21 1.87 -16.34 5.24
CA MET A 21 3.10 -16.26 6.08
C MET A 21 4.33 -15.72 5.33
N ALA A 22 4.41 -15.93 4.03
CA ALA A 22 5.54 -15.48 3.22
C ALA A 22 5.32 -14.08 2.60
N PHE A 23 4.12 -13.51 2.70
CA PHE A 23 3.77 -12.28 2.02
C PHE A 23 4.47 -11.06 2.63
N LEU A 24 4.30 -10.84 3.92
CA LEU A 24 4.86 -9.66 4.60
C LEU A 24 6.39 -9.60 4.50
N PRO A 25 7.14 -10.71 4.67
CA PRO A 25 8.59 -10.71 4.39
C PRO A 25 8.94 -10.36 2.95
N ARG A 26 8.11 -10.71 1.96
CA ARG A 26 8.32 -10.35 0.56
C ARG A 26 8.07 -8.86 0.30
N LEU A 27 7.07 -8.28 0.95
CA LEU A 27 6.67 -6.87 0.77
C LEU A 27 7.57 -5.90 1.54
N PHE A 28 7.93 -6.22 2.78
CA PHE A 28 8.62 -5.33 3.71
C PHE A 28 10.05 -5.79 4.07
N GLY A 29 10.51 -6.92 3.53
CA GLY A 29 11.82 -7.47 3.81
C GLY A 29 11.98 -7.90 5.27
N ALA A 30 13.18 -7.67 5.82
CA ALA A 30 13.51 -8.01 7.20
C ALA A 30 12.68 -7.22 8.24
N TRP A 31 12.04 -6.12 7.84
CA TRP A 31 11.26 -5.23 8.71
C TRP A 31 9.76 -5.49 8.65
N TYR A 32 9.36 -6.70 8.26
CA TYR A 32 7.95 -7.02 8.00
C TYR A 32 7.02 -6.86 9.20
N LEU A 33 7.49 -7.09 10.43
CA LEU A 33 6.69 -6.81 11.63
C LEU A 33 6.45 -5.30 11.82
N THR A 34 7.47 -4.49 11.55
CA THR A 34 7.37 -3.02 11.59
C THR A 34 6.42 -2.52 10.50
N GLY A 35 6.54 -3.06 9.28
CA GLY A 35 5.65 -2.73 8.16
C GLY A 35 4.19 -3.09 8.45
N GLU A 36 3.93 -4.30 8.95
CA GLU A 36 2.58 -4.72 9.33
C GLU A 36 1.98 -3.80 10.41
N ALA A 37 2.73 -3.54 11.48
CA ALA A 37 2.29 -2.63 12.53
C ALA A 37 2.04 -1.21 12.00
N GLY A 38 2.89 -0.73 11.09
CA GLY A 38 2.73 0.55 10.40
C GLY A 38 1.41 0.67 9.67
N VAL A 39 1.06 -0.34 8.86
CA VAL A 39 -0.21 -0.37 8.12
C VAL A 39 -1.41 -0.34 9.08
N TYR A 40 -1.39 -1.15 10.15
CA TYR A 40 -2.48 -1.18 11.13
C TYR A 40 -2.62 0.13 11.90
N ASN A 41 -1.51 0.77 12.24
CA ASN A 41 -1.52 2.05 12.93
C ASN A 41 -2.05 3.17 12.03
N LEU A 42 -1.65 3.18 10.76
CA LEU A 42 -2.19 4.13 9.78
C LEU A 42 -3.69 3.92 9.54
N ALA A 43 -4.16 2.67 9.49
CA ALA A 43 -5.60 2.40 9.37
C ALA A 43 -6.37 3.03 10.54
N ARG A 44 -5.86 2.88 11.76
CA ARG A 44 -6.46 3.49 12.96
C ARG A 44 -6.40 5.02 12.97
N SER A 45 -5.35 5.62 12.40
CA SER A 45 -5.20 7.08 12.43
C SER A 45 -5.92 7.79 11.29
N LEU A 46 -6.00 7.17 10.11
CA LEU A 46 -6.49 7.82 8.88
C LEU A 46 -7.94 7.47 8.56
N CYS A 47 -8.42 6.29 8.97
CA CYS A 47 -9.76 5.83 8.64
C CYS A 47 -10.72 6.05 9.81
N VAL A 48 -11.68 6.97 9.66
CA VAL A 48 -12.62 7.35 10.72
C VAL A 48 -13.45 6.16 11.21
N ASP A 49 -13.84 5.30 10.27
CA ASP A 49 -14.75 4.17 10.52
C ASP A 49 -14.01 2.85 10.83
N TYR A 50 -12.68 2.88 10.99
CA TYR A 50 -11.92 1.64 11.18
C TYR A 50 -12.05 1.10 12.61
N GLN A 51 -12.64 -0.09 12.71
CA GLN A 51 -12.88 -0.78 13.99
C GLN A 51 -11.91 -1.94 14.24
N GLY A 52 -10.83 -2.07 13.46
CA GLY A 52 -10.02 -3.28 13.43
C GLY A 52 -10.64 -4.37 12.57
N GLY A 53 -10.15 -5.61 12.69
CA GLY A 53 -10.74 -6.77 12.02
C GLY A 53 -9.76 -7.56 11.17
N SER A 54 -10.32 -8.38 10.28
CA SER A 54 -9.53 -9.20 9.36
C SER A 54 -9.01 -8.38 8.18
N TRP A 55 -7.91 -8.85 7.60
CA TRP A 55 -7.26 -8.22 6.46
C TRP A 55 -7.13 -9.22 5.30
N GLU A 56 -7.23 -8.69 4.09
CA GLU A 56 -6.82 -9.40 2.88
C GLU A 56 -5.43 -8.98 2.45
N PHE A 57 -4.71 -9.94 1.88
CA PHE A 57 -3.37 -9.74 1.34
C PHE A 57 -3.40 -10.02 -0.15
N VAL A 58 -2.89 -9.07 -0.93
CA VAL A 58 -2.97 -9.10 -2.38
C VAL A 58 -1.58 -9.18 -2.97
N GLU A 59 -1.36 -10.16 -3.85
CA GLU A 59 -0.18 -10.21 -4.69
C GLU A 59 -0.46 -9.64 -6.08
N LEU A 60 0.50 -8.85 -6.58
CA LEU A 60 0.45 -8.24 -7.90
C LEU A 60 1.37 -9.01 -8.87
N SER A 61 0.96 -9.08 -10.15
CA SER A 61 1.78 -9.74 -11.19
C SER A 61 3.15 -9.09 -11.41
N CYS A 62 3.34 -7.82 -11.03
CA CYS A 62 4.63 -7.13 -11.05
C CYS A 62 5.59 -7.56 -9.90
N GLY A 63 5.14 -8.45 -9.01
CA GLY A 63 5.91 -9.00 -7.90
C GLY A 63 5.82 -8.21 -6.60
N SER A 64 5.01 -7.16 -6.55
CA SER A 64 4.68 -6.43 -5.33
C SER A 64 3.33 -6.89 -4.75
N GLY A 65 2.76 -6.10 -3.84
CA GLY A 65 1.49 -6.38 -3.20
C GLY A 65 1.08 -5.28 -2.23
N PHE A 66 -0.11 -5.45 -1.67
CA PHE A 66 -0.65 -4.60 -0.62
C PHE A 66 -1.60 -5.41 0.26
N MET A 67 -2.09 -4.77 1.31
CA MET A 67 -3.09 -5.37 2.19
C MET A 67 -4.18 -4.35 2.50
N TYR A 68 -5.41 -4.83 2.67
CA TYR A 68 -6.56 -3.98 2.97
C TYR A 68 -7.49 -4.55 4.06
N PRO A 69 -8.15 -3.69 4.84
CA PRO A 69 -9.08 -4.12 5.88
C PRO A 69 -10.41 -4.62 5.30
N LEU A 70 -10.98 -5.67 5.91
CA LEU A 70 -12.28 -6.24 5.54
C LEU A 70 -13.46 -5.72 6.39
N SER A 71 -13.21 -4.77 7.29
CA SER A 71 -14.24 -4.28 8.22
C SER A 71 -15.34 -3.45 7.57
N ALA A 72 -15.09 -2.93 6.36
CA ALA A 72 -16.04 -2.18 5.55
C ALA A 72 -15.67 -2.30 4.07
N GLU A 73 -16.65 -2.06 3.18
CA GLU A 73 -16.40 -2.00 1.73
C GLU A 73 -15.74 -0.69 1.29
N ARG A 74 -16.01 0.39 2.04
CA ARG A 74 -15.47 1.73 1.82
C ARG A 74 -15.10 2.37 3.16
N PHE A 75 -14.11 3.26 3.13
CA PHE A 75 -13.59 3.96 4.30
C PHE A 75 -13.52 5.45 4.05
N THR A 76 -13.96 6.24 5.03
CA THR A 76 -13.66 7.67 5.09
C THR A 76 -12.21 7.85 5.51
N VAL A 77 -11.36 8.31 4.58
CA VAL A 77 -9.93 8.53 4.79
C VAL A 77 -9.66 10.01 4.91
N SER A 78 -9.01 10.40 6.00
CA SER A 78 -8.60 11.77 6.30
C SER A 78 -7.09 11.83 6.52
N VAL A 79 -6.40 12.62 5.70
CA VAL A 79 -4.95 12.83 5.77
C VAL A 79 -4.71 14.31 6.08
N SER A 80 -4.36 14.59 7.34
CA SER A 80 -4.15 15.97 7.79
C SER A 80 -2.93 16.64 7.14
N GLY A 81 -1.93 15.86 6.73
CA GLY A 81 -0.69 16.37 6.13
C GLY A 81 -0.90 17.12 4.81
N ASN A 82 -1.86 16.70 4.00
CA ASN A 82 -2.18 17.29 2.69
C ASN A 82 -3.65 17.76 2.58
N TRP A 83 -4.37 17.81 3.71
CA TRP A 83 -5.78 18.21 3.79
C TRP A 83 -6.73 17.37 2.94
N PHE A 84 -6.34 16.14 2.63
CA PHE A 84 -7.21 15.20 1.94
C PHE A 84 -8.28 14.68 2.89
N GLU A 85 -9.53 14.71 2.45
CA GLU A 85 -10.64 13.98 3.05
C GLU A 85 -11.48 13.39 1.92
N GLY A 86 -11.72 12.09 1.96
CA GLY A 86 -12.45 11.41 0.91
C GLY A 86 -12.80 9.96 1.23
N GLU A 87 -13.82 9.45 0.57
CA GLU A 87 -14.27 8.07 0.71
C GLU A 87 -13.59 7.20 -0.35
N LEU A 88 -12.88 6.16 0.09
CA LEU A 88 -12.14 5.22 -0.75
C LEU A 88 -12.71 3.81 -0.60
N SER A 89 -12.64 2.98 -1.65
CA SER A 89 -12.89 1.53 -1.47
C SER A 89 -11.87 0.91 -0.52
N ALA A 90 -12.21 -0.23 0.08
CA ALA A 90 -11.29 -1.00 0.91
C ALA A 90 -9.96 -1.28 0.19
N GLU A 91 -10.01 -1.65 -1.09
CA GLU A 91 -8.82 -1.89 -1.91
C GLU A 91 -7.97 -0.62 -2.03
N ALA A 92 -8.57 0.51 -2.43
CA ALA A 92 -7.86 1.77 -2.57
C ALA A 92 -7.30 2.28 -1.23
N THR A 93 -8.04 2.13 -0.13
CA THR A 93 -7.56 2.43 1.22
C THR A 93 -6.34 1.57 1.55
N GLY A 94 -6.36 0.28 1.27
CA GLY A 94 -5.20 -0.60 1.49
C GLY A 94 -3.96 -0.21 0.68
N ILE A 95 -4.15 0.22 -0.57
CA ILE A 95 -3.07 0.78 -1.40
C ILE A 95 -2.47 2.02 -0.73
N VAL A 96 -3.30 2.98 -0.32
CA VAL A 96 -2.86 4.21 0.36
C VAL A 96 -2.08 3.89 1.64
N LEU A 97 -2.62 3.04 2.51
CA LEU A 97 -1.98 2.65 3.77
C LEU A 97 -0.63 1.95 3.54
N THR A 98 -0.57 1.06 2.55
CA THR A 98 0.66 0.35 2.19
C THR A 98 1.71 1.31 1.63
N LEU A 99 1.32 2.26 0.76
CA LEU A 99 2.22 3.27 0.20
C LEU A 99 2.78 4.21 1.27
N PHE A 100 1.95 4.69 2.20
CA PHE A 100 2.42 5.50 3.33
C PHE A 100 3.41 4.73 4.19
N THR A 101 3.13 3.46 4.49
CA THR A 101 4.03 2.60 5.27
C THR A 101 5.37 2.42 4.57
N LEU A 102 5.35 2.07 3.28
CA LEU A 102 6.58 1.93 2.48
C LEU A 102 7.38 3.24 2.47
N ASN A 103 6.71 4.38 2.25
CA ASN A 103 7.36 5.69 2.25
C ASN A 103 8.05 5.98 3.60
N HIS A 104 7.36 5.76 4.71
CA HIS A 104 7.94 5.94 6.05
C HIS A 104 9.15 5.05 6.28
N MET A 105 9.07 3.78 5.87
CA MET A 105 10.19 2.84 5.99
C MET A 105 11.37 3.19 5.09
N ILE A 106 11.13 3.74 3.89
CA ILE A 106 12.18 4.22 2.98
C ILE A 106 12.98 5.35 3.64
N TRP A 107 12.30 6.36 4.19
CA TRP A 107 12.98 7.46 4.89
C TRP A 107 13.78 6.96 6.09
N HIS A 108 13.20 6.07 6.89
CA HIS A 108 13.91 5.46 8.01
C HIS A 108 15.15 4.67 7.58
N ALA A 109 15.03 3.86 6.51
CA ALA A 109 16.17 3.11 5.97
C ALA A 109 17.26 4.02 5.40
N HIS A 110 16.87 5.12 4.75
CA HIS A 110 17.78 6.12 4.24
C HIS A 110 18.57 6.80 5.37
N ASP A 111 17.88 7.27 6.41
CA ASP A 111 18.50 8.02 7.52
C ASP A 111 19.47 7.15 8.34
N GLU A 112 19.16 5.86 8.48
CA GLU A 112 20.01 4.87 9.16
C GLU A 112 21.12 4.28 8.27
N GLY A 113 21.17 4.65 6.97
CA GLY A 113 22.18 4.17 6.03
C GLY A 113 21.99 2.74 5.52
N TYR A 114 20.81 2.14 5.67
CA TYR A 114 20.48 0.81 5.16
C TYR A 114 20.12 0.82 3.67
N GLN A 115 21.09 1.14 2.81
CA GLN A 115 20.90 1.31 1.36
C GLN A 115 20.18 0.13 0.69
N HIS A 116 20.61 -1.11 0.97
CA HIS A 116 19.98 -2.31 0.39
C HIS A 116 18.48 -2.40 0.73
N ILE A 117 18.10 -2.05 1.97
CA ILE A 117 16.70 -2.10 2.42
C ILE A 117 15.91 -0.99 1.75
N CYS A 118 16.50 0.21 1.68
CA CYS A 118 15.93 1.37 0.99
C CYS A 118 15.59 1.04 -0.47
N ASP A 119 16.55 0.51 -1.24
CA ASP A 119 16.36 0.15 -2.66
C ASP A 119 15.25 -0.90 -2.86
N MET A 120 15.19 -1.89 -1.97
CA MET A 120 14.16 -2.92 -1.99
C MET A 120 12.77 -2.31 -1.72
N LEU A 121 12.64 -1.45 -0.72
CA LEU A 121 11.36 -0.79 -0.39
C LEU A 121 10.91 0.19 -1.48
N ILE A 122 11.85 0.94 -2.08
CA ILE A 122 11.58 1.81 -3.25
C ILE A 122 11.02 0.95 -4.40
N THR A 123 11.66 -0.18 -4.70
CA THR A 123 11.20 -1.10 -5.75
C THR A 123 9.77 -1.59 -5.47
N GLN A 124 9.42 -1.89 -4.22
CA GLN A 124 8.07 -2.29 -3.84
C GLN A 124 7.07 -1.13 -4.02
N GLN A 125 7.44 0.08 -3.60
CA GLN A 125 6.60 1.26 -3.73
C GLN A 125 6.32 1.60 -5.20
N GLU A 126 7.34 1.59 -6.06
CA GLU A 126 7.20 1.86 -7.49
C GLU A 126 6.29 0.84 -8.17
N LYS A 127 6.48 -0.46 -7.88
CA LYS A 127 5.63 -1.52 -8.43
C LYS A 127 4.18 -1.43 -7.98
N LEU A 128 3.93 -0.99 -6.75
CA LEU A 128 2.57 -0.77 -6.25
C LEU A 128 1.95 0.48 -6.91
N LYS A 129 2.73 1.55 -7.14
CA LYS A 129 2.29 2.74 -7.88
C LYS A 129 1.90 2.41 -9.33
N LEU A 130 2.63 1.52 -10.00
CA LEU A 130 2.24 1.03 -11.34
C LEU A 130 0.85 0.36 -11.35
N TYR A 131 0.46 -0.34 -10.28
CA TYR A 131 -0.89 -0.87 -10.14
C TYR A 131 -1.90 0.22 -9.79
N ALA A 132 -1.53 1.16 -8.91
CA ALA A 132 -2.38 2.28 -8.54
C ALA A 132 -2.74 3.18 -9.74
N ASP A 133 -1.81 3.37 -10.70
CA ASP A 133 -2.05 4.09 -11.96
C ASP A 133 -3.17 3.47 -12.81
N GLN A 134 -3.36 2.15 -12.70
CA GLN A 134 -4.36 1.40 -13.46
C GLN A 134 -5.67 1.21 -12.67
N HIS A 135 -5.72 1.69 -11.43
CA HIS A 135 -6.87 1.54 -10.55
C HIS A 135 -7.99 2.55 -10.89
N ALA A 136 -9.26 2.14 -10.77
CA ALA A 136 -10.40 3.02 -11.06
C ALA A 136 -10.43 4.29 -10.18
N GLU A 137 -9.88 4.19 -8.96
CA GLU A 137 -9.74 5.30 -8.00
C GLU A 137 -8.35 5.94 -7.98
N ALA A 138 -7.53 5.78 -9.04
CA ALA A 138 -6.15 6.30 -9.12
C ALA A 138 -6.04 7.77 -8.67
N GLY A 139 -6.94 8.64 -9.18
CA GLY A 139 -6.93 10.06 -8.83
C GLY A 139 -7.16 10.33 -7.33
N LEU A 140 -7.97 9.52 -6.64
CA LEU A 140 -8.16 9.66 -5.19
C LEU A 140 -6.97 9.10 -4.41
N ILE A 141 -6.42 7.96 -4.85
CA ILE A 141 -5.22 7.35 -4.26
C ILE A 141 -4.07 8.37 -4.27
N TYR A 142 -3.80 8.99 -5.41
CA TYR A 142 -2.71 9.96 -5.54
C TYR A 142 -2.95 11.23 -4.74
N ARG A 143 -4.19 11.74 -4.68
CA ARG A 143 -4.50 12.89 -3.81
C ARG A 143 -4.36 12.56 -2.33
N ALA A 144 -4.57 11.32 -1.92
CA ALA A 144 -4.39 10.91 -0.53
C ALA A 144 -2.91 10.83 -0.12
N ILE A 145 -2.01 10.48 -1.04
CA ILE A 145 -0.57 10.27 -0.76
C ILE A 145 0.35 11.43 -1.20
N ASP A 146 -0.22 12.52 -1.71
CA ASP A 146 0.50 13.76 -2.09
C ASP A 146 1.21 14.39 -0.89
#